data_AF-A0A1G3KWT7-F1
#
_entry.id   AF-A0A1G3KWT7-F1
#
_cell.length_a   1.000
_cell.length_b   1.000
_cell.length_c   1.000
_cell.angle_alpha   90.00
_cell.angle_beta   90.00
_cell.angle_gamma   90.00
#
_symmetry.space_group_name_H-M   'P 1'
#
loop_
_entity.id
_entity.type
_entity.pdbx_description
1 polymer ?
#
loop_
_entity_poly.entity_id
_entity_poly.type
_entity_poly.pdbx_seq_one_letter_code
_entity_poly.pdbx_strand_id
1 'polypeptide(L)'
;MVWKELPMIKSLIGVAALVLTALPGVAATQEGAKFDCVVTSVPEGAKNSIGAAMAGGGDEAAREALFQQLATVTDDCIARHGIAAEQKSDYFDYSLARISREWLVGDISRLNLSTSVVDKALDFGPTGANPDLSSEMSEEQIMKIVQAYIENGVDIEKVDGAVWEKVGAYAAATSIYWNKRKLLP
;
A
#
# COMPACT_ATOMS: atom_id res chain seq x y z
N MET A 1 -48.27 59.28 28.94
CA MET A 1 -47.58 58.21 28.19
C MET A 1 -46.58 58.89 27.26
N VAL A 2 -45.33 59.01 27.67
CA VAL A 2 -44.23 59.54 26.83
C VAL A 2 -43.05 58.64 27.11
N TRP A 3 -42.71 57.79 26.14
CA TRP A 3 -41.62 56.82 26.22
C TRP A 3 -40.29 57.52 25.96
N LYS A 4 -39.28 57.09 26.71
CA LYS A 4 -37.91 57.62 26.76
C LYS A 4 -37.02 56.67 25.96
N GLU A 5 -36.45 57.13 24.86
CA GLU A 5 -35.56 56.33 24.00
C GLU A 5 -34.17 56.16 24.66
N LEU A 6 -33.67 54.93 24.69
CA LEU A 6 -32.35 54.53 25.21
C LEU A 6 -31.25 54.73 24.14
N PRO A 7 -30.03 55.13 24.51
CA PRO A 7 -28.93 55.32 23.54
C PRO A 7 -28.26 54.02 23.08
N MET A 8 -27.88 54.02 21.80
CA MET A 8 -27.14 53.00 21.05
C MET A 8 -25.87 52.49 21.74
N ILE A 9 -25.78 51.16 21.89
CA ILE A 9 -24.56 50.43 22.25
C ILE A 9 -23.70 50.27 20.98
N LYS A 10 -22.55 50.95 20.96
CA LYS A 10 -21.47 50.73 19.98
C LYS A 10 -20.71 49.45 20.33
N SER A 11 -21.01 48.35 19.65
CA SER A 11 -20.18 47.14 19.68
C SER A 11 -19.14 47.18 18.56
N LEU A 12 -17.88 47.46 18.91
CA LEU A 12 -16.73 47.21 18.05
C LEU A 12 -16.29 45.76 18.24
N ILE A 13 -16.57 44.90 17.25
CA ILE A 13 -16.10 43.52 17.19
C ILE A 13 -14.65 43.54 16.72
N GLY A 14 -13.73 43.16 17.61
CA GLY A 14 -12.34 42.88 17.26
C GLY A 14 -12.23 41.56 16.51
N VAL A 15 -11.79 41.61 15.26
CA VAL A 15 -11.46 40.43 14.46
C VAL A 15 -10.09 39.93 14.89
N ALA A 16 -10.07 38.88 15.72
CA ALA A 16 -8.86 38.12 16.00
C ALA A 16 -8.57 37.20 14.81
N ALA A 17 -7.59 37.56 13.98
CA ALA A 17 -7.06 36.70 12.94
C ALA A 17 -6.25 35.56 13.59
N LEU A 18 -6.86 34.39 13.75
CA LEU A 18 -6.17 33.14 14.09
C LEU A 18 -5.31 32.71 12.91
N VAL A 19 -4.02 33.03 12.97
CA VAL A 19 -3.01 32.44 12.08
C VAL A 19 -2.86 30.97 12.48
N LEU A 20 -3.48 30.06 11.71
CA LEU A 20 -3.18 28.63 11.82
C LEU A 20 -1.73 28.41 11.37
N THR A 21 -0.82 28.26 12.33
CA THR A 21 0.49 27.66 12.08
C THR A 21 0.26 26.19 11.70
N ALA A 22 0.40 25.86 10.43
CA ALA A 22 0.34 24.49 9.95
C ALA A 22 1.47 23.69 10.61
N LEU A 23 1.13 22.82 11.55
CA LEU A 23 2.07 21.91 12.18
C LEU A 23 2.45 20.81 11.17
N PRO A 24 3.74 20.63 10.84
CA PRO A 24 4.18 19.66 9.82
C PRO A 24 3.77 18.22 10.12
N GLY A 25 3.47 17.89 11.39
CA GLY A 25 2.98 16.57 11.78
C GLY A 25 1.56 16.25 11.31
N VAL A 26 0.69 17.24 11.09
CA VAL A 26 -0.70 16.98 10.63
C VAL A 26 -0.71 16.55 9.16
N ALA A 27 0.15 17.16 8.33
CA ALA A 27 0.29 16.82 6.92
C ALA A 27 0.84 15.40 6.69
N ALA A 28 1.92 15.03 7.40
CA ALA A 28 2.48 13.68 7.30
C ALA A 28 1.51 12.58 7.79
N THR A 29 0.73 12.87 8.83
CA THR A 29 -0.29 11.93 9.35
C THR A 29 -1.45 11.78 8.36
N GLN A 30 -1.87 12.88 7.70
CA GLN A 30 -2.90 12.86 6.67
C GLN A 30 -2.45 12.10 5.41
N GLU A 31 -1.18 12.25 5.02
CA GLU A 31 -0.57 11.51 3.91
C GLU A 31 -0.49 10.01 4.21
N GLY A 32 -0.09 9.63 5.43
CA GLY A 32 -0.14 8.23 5.89
C GLY A 32 -1.56 7.65 5.81
N ALA A 33 -2.55 8.37 6.36
CA ALA A 33 -3.95 7.94 6.33
C ALA A 33 -4.49 7.75 4.90
N LYS A 34 -4.07 8.59 3.95
CA LYS A 34 -4.40 8.44 2.53
C LYS A 34 -3.89 7.12 1.95
N PHE A 35 -2.63 6.76 2.23
CA PHE A 35 -2.05 5.52 1.70
C PHE A 35 -2.44 4.26 2.49
N ASP A 36 -2.93 4.43 3.72
CA ASP A 36 -3.45 3.34 4.56
C ASP A 36 -4.93 3.04 4.32
N CYS A 37 -5.69 3.95 3.68
CA CYS A 37 -7.15 3.87 3.59
C CYS A 37 -7.66 2.54 3.03
N VAL A 38 -7.13 2.09 1.88
CA VAL A 38 -7.61 0.84 1.26
C VAL A 38 -7.27 -0.35 2.15
N VAL A 39 -6.02 -0.45 2.61
CA VAL A 39 -5.59 -1.55 3.49
C VAL A 39 -6.41 -1.61 4.77
N THR A 40 -6.77 -0.48 5.36
CA THR A 40 -7.58 -0.44 6.59
C THR A 40 -9.06 -0.69 6.33
N SER A 41 -9.56 -0.41 5.12
CA SER A 41 -10.98 -0.55 4.76
C SER A 41 -11.34 -1.93 4.19
N VAL A 42 -10.36 -2.66 3.63
CA VAL A 42 -10.58 -4.02 3.13
C VAL A 42 -10.71 -5.00 4.31
N PRO A 43 -11.80 -5.81 4.38
CA PRO A 43 -11.95 -6.83 5.42
C PRO A 43 -10.83 -7.87 5.40
N GLU A 44 -10.47 -8.42 6.57
CA GLU A 44 -9.38 -9.41 6.69
C GLU A 44 -9.57 -10.63 5.78
N GLY A 45 -10.80 -11.15 5.69
CA GLY A 45 -11.12 -12.26 4.78
C GLY A 45 -10.84 -11.93 3.31
N ALA A 46 -11.11 -10.69 2.88
CA ALA A 46 -10.78 -10.23 1.53
C ALA A 46 -9.28 -10.06 1.33
N LYS A 47 -8.52 -9.59 2.33
CA LYS A 47 -7.05 -9.55 2.26
C LYS A 47 -6.45 -10.94 2.06
N ASN A 48 -6.98 -11.94 2.77
CA ASN A 48 -6.55 -13.33 2.61
C ASN A 48 -6.82 -13.85 1.21
N SER A 49 -8.02 -13.58 0.66
CA SER A 49 -8.34 -13.94 -0.71
C SER A 49 -7.44 -13.23 -1.73
N ILE A 50 -7.12 -11.96 -1.50
CA ILE A 50 -6.25 -11.16 -2.40
C ILE A 50 -4.84 -11.75 -2.39
N GLY A 51 -4.25 -11.98 -1.22
CA GLY A 51 -2.92 -12.56 -1.11
C GLY A 51 -2.85 -13.96 -1.72
N ALA A 52 -3.85 -14.80 -1.49
CA ALA A 52 -3.93 -16.13 -2.10
C ALA A 52 -4.04 -16.05 -3.64
N ALA A 53 -4.87 -15.14 -4.17
CA ALA A 53 -5.02 -14.95 -5.61
C ALA A 53 -3.73 -14.48 -6.27
N MET A 54 -2.97 -13.60 -5.61
CA MET A 54 -1.66 -13.16 -6.09
C MET A 54 -0.58 -14.24 -6.02
N ALA A 55 -0.78 -15.27 -5.19
CA ALA A 55 0.08 -16.45 -5.13
C ALA A 55 -0.45 -17.61 -6.00
N GLY A 56 -1.28 -17.34 -7.01
CA GLY A 56 -1.77 -18.34 -7.97
C GLY A 56 -3.01 -19.13 -7.52
N GLY A 57 -3.64 -18.76 -6.40
CA GLY A 57 -4.85 -19.40 -5.91
C GLY A 57 -6.15 -18.89 -6.56
N GLY A 58 -7.20 -19.70 -6.49
CA GLY A 58 -8.54 -19.33 -6.96
C GLY A 58 -8.75 -19.47 -8.48
N ASP A 59 -10.00 -19.36 -8.91
CA ASP A 59 -10.35 -19.32 -10.33
C ASP A 59 -10.47 -17.88 -10.85
N GLU A 60 -10.52 -17.73 -12.17
CA GLU A 60 -10.55 -16.43 -12.85
C GLU A 60 -11.77 -15.58 -12.45
N ALA A 61 -12.95 -16.21 -12.31
CA ALA A 61 -14.18 -15.50 -11.97
C ALA A 61 -14.15 -14.99 -10.52
N ALA A 62 -13.63 -15.80 -9.59
CA ALA A 62 -13.42 -15.41 -8.21
C ALA A 62 -12.42 -14.25 -8.09
N ARG A 63 -11.33 -14.30 -8.88
CA ARG A 63 -10.32 -13.23 -8.91
C ARG A 63 -10.88 -11.92 -9.47
N GLU A 64 -11.65 -11.99 -10.55
CA GLU A 64 -12.32 -10.82 -11.13
C GLU A 64 -13.28 -10.17 -10.13
N ALA A 65 -14.14 -10.97 -9.49
CA ALA A 65 -15.05 -10.47 -8.46
C ALA A 65 -14.31 -9.83 -7.27
N LEU A 66 -13.19 -10.41 -6.87
CA LEU A 66 -12.36 -9.89 -5.80
C LEU A 66 -11.71 -8.54 -6.16
N PHE A 67 -11.24 -8.39 -7.40
CA PHE A 67 -10.64 -7.14 -7.88
C PHE A 67 -11.69 -6.05 -8.06
N GLN A 68 -12.92 -6.38 -8.45
CA GLN A 68 -14.04 -5.43 -8.46
C GLN A 68 -14.41 -4.93 -7.05
N GLN A 69 -14.37 -5.81 -6.06
CA GLN A 69 -14.56 -5.42 -4.65
C GLN A 69 -13.45 -4.48 -4.19
N LEU A 70 -12.20 -4.80 -4.49
CA LEU A 70 -11.06 -3.93 -4.18
C LEU A 70 -11.17 -2.58 -4.89
N ALA A 71 -11.61 -2.56 -6.14
CA ALA A 71 -11.80 -1.33 -6.93
C ALA A 71 -12.86 -0.43 -6.28
N THR A 72 -13.95 -1.01 -5.78
CA THR A 72 -14.99 -0.27 -5.04
C THR A 72 -14.42 0.39 -3.79
N VAL A 73 -13.67 -0.36 -2.96
CA VAL A 73 -13.02 0.20 -1.77
C VAL A 73 -11.99 1.28 -2.13
N THR A 74 -11.27 1.08 -3.23
CA THR A 74 -10.29 2.04 -3.75
C THR A 74 -10.98 3.33 -4.17
N ASP A 75 -12.12 3.26 -4.85
CA ASP A 75 -12.90 4.43 -5.27
C ASP A 75 -13.44 5.23 -4.08
N ASP A 76 -13.91 4.55 -3.03
CA ASP A 76 -14.32 5.20 -1.78
C ASP A 76 -13.15 5.95 -1.12
N CYS A 77 -11.96 5.35 -1.11
CA CYS A 77 -10.75 5.99 -0.58
C CYS A 77 -10.26 7.15 -1.45
N ILE A 78 -10.34 7.03 -2.78
CA ILE A 78 -10.04 8.11 -3.73
C ILE A 78 -10.93 9.32 -3.43
N ALA A 79 -12.24 9.11 -3.30
CA ALA A 79 -13.21 10.16 -3.00
C ALA A 79 -12.95 10.80 -1.62
N ARG A 80 -12.65 9.98 -0.60
CA ARG A 80 -12.38 10.45 0.77
C ARG A 80 -11.12 11.30 0.87
N HIS A 81 -10.07 10.95 0.14
CA HIS A 81 -8.75 11.58 0.26
C HIS A 81 -8.40 12.52 -0.90
N GLY A 82 -9.34 12.78 -1.82
CA GLY A 82 -9.15 13.71 -2.93
C GLY A 82 -8.02 13.28 -3.87
N ILE A 83 -7.92 11.98 -4.16
CA ILE A 83 -6.92 11.46 -5.09
C ILE A 83 -7.33 11.84 -6.51
N ALA A 84 -6.38 12.36 -7.30
CA ALA A 84 -6.64 12.81 -8.65
C ALA A 84 -7.06 11.63 -9.55
N ALA A 85 -7.92 11.87 -10.54
CA ALA A 85 -8.44 10.83 -11.42
C ALA A 85 -7.31 10.12 -12.20
N GLU A 86 -6.27 10.87 -12.56
CA GLU A 86 -5.08 10.40 -13.26
C GLU A 86 -4.26 9.42 -12.40
N GLN A 87 -4.40 9.48 -11.08
CA GLN A 87 -3.68 8.64 -10.12
C GLN A 87 -4.47 7.40 -9.72
N LYS A 88 -5.71 7.22 -10.22
CA LYS A 88 -6.58 6.12 -9.83
C LYS A 88 -5.95 4.74 -10.08
N SER A 89 -5.37 4.54 -11.27
CA SER A 89 -4.71 3.27 -11.59
C SER A 89 -3.51 2.99 -10.70
N ASP A 90 -2.66 3.99 -10.47
CA ASP A 90 -1.48 3.83 -9.62
C ASP A 90 -1.84 3.59 -8.16
N TYR A 91 -2.91 4.24 -7.67
CA TYR A 91 -3.41 4.06 -6.31
C TYR A 91 -4.05 2.67 -6.12
N PHE A 92 -4.75 2.16 -7.12
CA PHE A 92 -5.25 0.78 -7.13
C PHE A 92 -4.09 -0.23 -7.10
N ASP A 93 -3.13 -0.10 -8.02
CA ASP A 93 -1.97 -0.99 -8.12
C ASP A 93 -1.13 -0.98 -6.83
N TYR A 94 -0.89 0.22 -6.28
CA TYR A 94 -0.23 0.40 -4.99
C TYR A 94 -0.96 -0.34 -3.86
N SER A 95 -2.29 -0.21 -3.80
CA SER A 95 -3.11 -0.80 -2.75
C SER A 95 -3.15 -2.33 -2.85
N LEU A 96 -3.34 -2.85 -4.07
CA LEU A 96 -3.29 -4.28 -4.34
C LEU A 96 -1.92 -4.86 -3.96
N ALA A 97 -0.84 -4.21 -4.40
CA ALA A 97 0.53 -4.62 -4.11
C ALA A 97 0.82 -4.58 -2.61
N ARG A 98 0.35 -3.55 -1.89
CA ARG A 98 0.53 -3.43 -0.45
C ARG A 98 -0.15 -4.56 0.31
N ILE A 99 -1.43 -4.82 0.04
CA ILE A 99 -2.19 -5.90 0.69
C ILE A 99 -1.52 -7.25 0.44
N SER A 100 -1.14 -7.50 -0.81
CA SER A 100 -0.53 -8.75 -1.24
C SER A 100 0.83 -8.96 -0.59
N ARG A 101 1.67 -7.91 -0.55
CA ARG A 101 2.96 -7.93 0.12
C ARG A 101 2.81 -8.22 1.61
N GLU A 102 1.93 -7.51 2.31
CA GLU A 102 1.70 -7.71 3.75
C GLU A 102 1.24 -9.14 4.07
N TRP A 103 0.35 -9.69 3.24
CA TRP A 103 -0.08 -11.08 3.37
C TRP A 103 1.07 -12.07 3.12
N LEU A 104 1.83 -11.88 2.05
CA LEU A 104 2.96 -12.74 1.66
C LEU A 104 4.08 -12.73 2.70
N VAL A 105 4.33 -11.61 3.39
CA VAL A 105 5.27 -11.57 4.53
C VAL A 105 4.86 -12.59 5.59
N GLY A 106 3.60 -12.60 5.98
CA GLY A 106 3.09 -13.55 6.97
C GLY A 106 3.12 -14.99 6.47
N ASP A 107 2.81 -15.21 5.19
CA ASP A 107 2.76 -16.53 4.59
C ASP A 107 4.15 -17.17 4.42
N ILE A 108 5.11 -16.41 3.90
CA ILE A 108 6.52 -16.81 3.75
C ILE A 108 7.17 -17.02 5.13
N SER A 109 6.85 -16.19 6.12
CA SER A 109 7.36 -16.35 7.48
C SER A 109 6.89 -17.66 8.13
N ARG A 110 5.64 -18.09 7.89
CA ARG A 110 5.13 -19.39 8.37
C ARG A 110 5.85 -20.59 7.74
N LEU A 111 6.57 -20.38 6.64
CA LEU A 111 7.40 -21.36 5.95
C LEU A 111 8.89 -21.27 6.36
N ASN A 112 9.20 -20.52 7.44
CA ASN A 112 10.55 -20.29 7.96
C ASN A 112 11.51 -19.58 6.99
N LEU A 113 10.96 -18.81 6.05
CA LEU A 113 11.74 -17.93 5.17
C LEU A 113 11.55 -16.47 5.57
N SER A 114 12.52 -15.62 5.22
CA SER A 114 12.51 -14.20 5.53
C SER A 114 12.45 -13.37 4.24
N THR A 115 11.40 -12.57 4.10
CA THR A 115 11.26 -11.65 2.96
C THR A 115 12.29 -10.54 2.94
N SER A 116 12.93 -10.22 4.08
CA SER A 116 14.02 -9.23 4.11
C SER A 116 15.26 -9.68 3.32
N VAL A 117 15.40 -10.97 3.03
CA VAL A 117 16.42 -11.50 2.12
C VAL A 117 16.16 -11.02 0.69
N VAL A 118 14.90 -11.10 0.24
CA VAL A 118 14.46 -10.61 -1.07
C VAL A 118 14.60 -9.09 -1.16
N ASP A 119 14.17 -8.37 -0.12
CA ASP A 119 14.27 -6.90 -0.07
C ASP A 119 15.73 -6.43 -0.25
N LYS A 120 16.69 -7.10 0.39
CA LYS A 120 18.11 -6.80 0.24
C LYS A 120 18.65 -7.21 -1.14
N ALA A 121 18.30 -8.40 -1.62
CA ALA A 121 18.81 -8.94 -2.88
C ALA A 121 18.44 -8.08 -4.09
N LEU A 122 17.24 -7.48 -4.04
CA LEU A 122 16.71 -6.65 -5.11
C LEU A 122 16.74 -5.15 -4.81
N ASP A 123 17.34 -4.75 -3.69
CA ASP A 123 17.40 -3.35 -3.24
C ASP A 123 16.02 -2.68 -3.24
N PHE A 124 15.05 -3.34 -2.62
CA PHE A 124 13.72 -2.80 -2.38
C PHE A 124 13.73 -1.85 -1.18
N GLY A 125 13.08 -0.70 -1.33
CA GLY A 125 12.95 0.27 -0.26
C GLY A 125 12.64 1.68 -0.74
N PRO A 126 12.43 2.64 0.18
CA PRO A 126 12.10 4.02 -0.18
C PRO A 126 13.19 4.71 -1.00
N THR A 127 14.45 4.32 -0.81
CA THR A 127 15.62 4.85 -1.52
C THR A 127 16.30 3.82 -2.42
N GLY A 128 15.76 2.60 -2.51
CA GLY A 128 16.36 1.50 -3.25
C GLY A 128 16.09 1.59 -4.75
N ALA A 129 16.81 0.78 -5.53
CA ALA A 129 16.64 0.65 -6.97
C ALA A 129 15.19 0.31 -7.34
N ASN A 130 14.56 -0.60 -6.60
CA ASN A 130 13.21 -1.12 -6.87
C ASN A 130 13.04 -1.54 -8.35
N PRO A 131 13.76 -2.57 -8.80
CA PRO A 131 13.67 -3.03 -10.19
C PRO A 131 12.22 -3.36 -10.55
N ASP A 132 11.82 -3.02 -11.77
CA ASP A 132 10.47 -3.33 -12.26
C ASP A 132 10.36 -4.82 -12.59
N LEU A 133 9.44 -5.48 -11.89
CA LEU A 133 9.10 -6.90 -12.01
C LEU A 133 7.62 -7.10 -12.40
N SER A 134 6.96 -6.09 -12.97
CA SER A 134 5.52 -6.19 -13.29
C SER A 134 5.19 -7.19 -14.41
N SER A 135 6.19 -7.69 -15.13
CA SER A 135 6.06 -8.74 -16.15
C SER A 135 6.65 -10.06 -15.65
N GLU A 136 7.83 -10.42 -16.12
CA GLU A 136 8.56 -11.63 -15.75
C GLU A 136 9.89 -11.24 -15.09
N MET A 137 10.24 -11.93 -14.00
CA MET A 137 11.57 -11.80 -13.41
C MET A 137 12.60 -12.43 -14.35
N SER A 138 13.69 -11.71 -14.60
CA SER A 138 14.80 -12.27 -15.37
C SER A 138 15.49 -13.39 -14.59
N GLU A 139 16.15 -14.30 -15.31
CA GLU A 139 16.96 -15.35 -14.70
C GLU A 139 18.03 -14.77 -13.75
N GLU A 140 18.62 -13.63 -14.08
CA GLU A 140 19.56 -12.93 -13.19
C GLU A 140 18.91 -12.51 -11.87
N GLN A 141 17.69 -11.97 -11.91
CA GLN A 141 16.95 -11.57 -10.71
C GLN A 141 16.56 -12.78 -9.86
N ILE A 142 16.12 -13.86 -10.51
CA ILE A 142 15.80 -15.14 -9.84
C ILE A 142 17.05 -15.67 -9.14
N MET A 143 18.18 -15.75 -9.85
CA MET A 143 19.44 -16.24 -9.28
C MET A 143 19.96 -15.37 -8.15
N LYS A 144 19.79 -14.04 -8.21
CA LYS A 144 20.10 -13.14 -7.08
C LYS A 144 19.30 -13.48 -5.82
N ILE A 145 18.00 -13.74 -5.95
CA ILE A 145 17.14 -14.11 -4.82
C ILE A 145 17.58 -15.48 -4.25
N VAL A 146 17.75 -16.47 -5.13
CA VAL A 146 18.14 -17.84 -4.73
C VAL A 146 19.49 -17.81 -3.99
N GLN A 147 20.49 -17.14 -4.56
CA GLN A 147 21.81 -16.99 -3.95
C GLN A 147 21.74 -16.29 -2.59
N ALA A 148 20.91 -15.23 -2.47
CA ALA A 148 20.73 -14.54 -1.20
C ALA A 148 20.12 -15.46 -0.12
N TYR A 149 19.22 -16.37 -0.48
CA TYR A 149 18.70 -17.38 0.46
C TYR A 149 19.76 -18.41 0.87
N ILE A 150 20.58 -18.89 -0.06
CA ILE A 150 21.74 -19.77 0.25
C ILE A 150 22.67 -19.09 1.25
N GLU A 151 23.01 -17.83 1.03
CA GLU A 151 23.88 -17.04 1.91
C GLU A 151 23.28 -16.81 3.30
N ASN A 152 21.95 -16.88 3.42
CA ASN A 152 21.23 -16.83 4.69
C ASN A 152 20.98 -18.24 5.28
N GLY A 153 21.64 -19.28 4.76
CA GLY A 153 21.63 -20.63 5.30
C GLY A 153 20.39 -21.46 4.93
N VAL A 154 19.62 -21.04 3.93
CA VAL A 154 18.49 -21.82 3.43
C VAL A 154 18.99 -22.93 2.51
N ASP A 155 18.55 -24.16 2.81
CA ASP A 155 18.75 -25.33 1.95
C ASP A 155 17.73 -25.31 0.81
N ILE A 156 18.09 -24.67 -0.30
CA ILE A 156 17.18 -24.42 -1.42
C ILE A 156 16.68 -25.70 -2.10
N GLU A 157 17.41 -26.80 -2.00
CA GLU A 157 17.00 -28.10 -2.54
C GLU A 157 15.81 -28.70 -1.79
N LYS A 158 15.57 -28.23 -0.55
CA LYS A 158 14.42 -28.63 0.28
C LYS A 158 13.25 -27.65 0.21
N VAL A 159 13.41 -26.52 -0.48
CA VAL A 159 12.34 -25.54 -0.64
C VAL A 159 11.44 -25.95 -1.80
N ASP A 160 10.17 -26.20 -1.50
CA ASP A 160 9.17 -26.61 -2.48
C ASP A 160 8.88 -25.52 -3.52
N GLY A 161 8.50 -25.93 -4.73
CA GLY A 161 8.16 -25.01 -5.83
C GLY A 161 7.08 -24.00 -5.47
N ALA A 162 6.04 -24.41 -4.73
CA ALA A 162 4.97 -23.52 -4.30
C ALA A 162 5.45 -22.46 -3.28
N VAL A 163 6.54 -22.74 -2.55
CA VAL A 163 7.20 -21.75 -1.68
C VAL A 163 7.96 -20.73 -2.52
N TRP A 164 8.64 -21.17 -3.58
CA TRP A 164 9.31 -20.27 -4.53
C TRP A 164 8.33 -19.38 -5.28
N GLU A 165 7.15 -19.88 -5.65
CA GLU A 165 6.08 -19.07 -6.24
C GLU A 165 5.66 -17.91 -5.32
N LYS A 166 5.53 -18.16 -4.01
CA LYS A 166 5.23 -17.12 -3.02
C LYS A 166 6.35 -16.09 -2.91
N VAL A 167 7.61 -16.53 -2.91
CA VAL A 167 8.78 -15.64 -2.92
C VAL A 167 8.78 -14.75 -4.17
N GLY A 168 8.48 -15.31 -5.34
CA GLY A 168 8.35 -14.56 -6.59
C GLY A 168 7.18 -13.58 -6.56
N ALA A 169 6.01 -14.00 -6.09
CA ALA A 169 4.86 -13.12 -5.90
C ALA A 169 5.18 -11.97 -4.94
N TYR A 170 5.98 -12.22 -3.90
CA TYR A 170 6.40 -11.18 -2.96
C TYR A 170 7.33 -10.17 -3.64
N ALA A 171 8.28 -10.63 -4.44
CA ALA A 171 9.17 -9.76 -5.19
C ALA A 171 8.38 -8.88 -6.17
N ALA A 172 7.46 -9.47 -6.95
CA ALA A 172 6.60 -8.73 -7.89
C ALA A 172 5.72 -7.69 -7.17
N ALA A 173 5.03 -8.09 -6.10
CA ALA A 173 4.23 -7.17 -5.30
C ALA A 173 5.07 -6.04 -4.69
N THR A 174 6.28 -6.33 -4.22
CA THR A 174 7.18 -5.32 -3.63
C THR A 174 7.71 -4.34 -4.68
N SER A 175 8.02 -4.82 -5.88
CA SER A 175 8.33 -3.98 -7.05
C SER A 175 7.20 -3.01 -7.36
N ILE A 176 5.97 -3.52 -7.52
CA ILE A 176 4.80 -2.68 -7.83
C ILE A 176 4.57 -1.66 -6.71
N TYR A 177 4.61 -2.11 -5.45
CA TYR A 177 4.40 -1.26 -4.28
C TYR A 177 5.31 -0.03 -4.30
N TRP A 178 6.63 -0.23 -4.43
CA TRP A 178 7.58 0.88 -4.38
C TRP A 178 7.54 1.74 -5.64
N ASN A 179 7.39 1.14 -6.82
CA ASN A 179 7.33 1.90 -8.06
C ASN A 179 6.06 2.75 -8.17
N LYS A 180 4.91 2.23 -7.73
CA LYS A 180 3.67 3.01 -7.67
C LYS A 180 3.68 4.06 -6.57
N ARG A 181 4.29 3.77 -5.41
CA ARG A 181 4.43 4.77 -4.33
C ARG A 181 5.18 6.03 -4.78
N LYS A 182 6.15 5.91 -5.70
CA LYS A 182 6.89 7.05 -6.29
C LYS A 182 6.04 7.94 -7.21
N LEU A 183 4.98 7.39 -7.80
CA LEU A 183 4.06 8.11 -8.70
C LEU A 183 2.92 8.79 -7.94
N LEU A 184 2.74 8.43 -6.67
CA LEU A 184 1.71 8.96 -5.80
C LEU A 184 2.25 10.11 -4.95
N PRO A 185 1.45 11.16 -4.71
CA PRO A 185 1.92 12.43 -4.17
C PRO A 185 2.03 12.42 -2.64
#